data_AF-A0A8K0Q3S9-F1
#
_entry.id   AF-A0A8K0Q3S9-F1
#
_cell.length_a   1.000
_cell.length_b   1.000
_cell.length_c   1.000
_cell.angle_alpha   90.00
_cell.angle_beta   90.00
_cell.angle_gamma   90.00
#
_symmetry.space_group_name_H-M   'P 1'
#
loop_
_entity.id
_entity.type
_entity.pdbx_description
1 polymer ?
#
loop_
_entity_poly.entity_id
_entity_poly.type
_entity_poly.pdbx_seq_one_letter_code
_entity_poly.pdbx_strand_id
1 'polypeptide(L)'
;MRPKNVRLDALPSNREVSSKDCRICTKRRIRCDRTLPECRKCTSRELSCPGFDPVPLRWGQGVASRGKLSGRVIPVLPPKDAAGLRSESGVEEVDSSAERREYDVRPVAADFSTLTPYLMQELGLVGHYLSTASVDNLLNHFCNAITPMLIWLDGPHNAWRNSIPSLARDSDCLRLSIMGLAAAHLSVKCSGNNNKAVLLHFNHSLRDASLRDLNHKMSLELNRDNSVAQGNEGGASVAEILATMLLLCFAEMLTPESTDWSLHLRACRAFVNRHTLQTRRQEPQDSLVWFLFKETLDLEAYANISSFARTPQLVLKPSSHSMPLGYFWMFTDLLHEITRVERQLYELEQGGAQLPNTDMDVWKAKLDVAHSTASACICLVLDPGDSRRNSFDAIMRTHYYAGLIYCHQALDRTGASAASTAASVDYLFHEIHGVTSIFSQCTVFCHDLFFPLFVAGSECRGDPHRQRIVQRLFESSISTTGLWCNNGGLTFLQNFWAASGEFSGNWISFARENESQISPFLIF
;
A
#
# COMPACT_ATOMS: atom_id res chain seq x y z
N MET A 1 52.29 8.17 17.71
CA MET A 1 53.03 7.77 16.49
C MET A 1 52.64 8.70 15.36
N ARG A 2 53.58 9.25 14.57
CA ARG A 2 53.24 10.08 13.39
C ARG A 2 52.68 9.16 12.28
N PRO A 3 51.56 9.52 11.62
CA PRO A 3 51.02 8.69 10.53
C PRO A 3 52.02 8.62 9.37
N LYS A 4 52.42 7.39 9.00
CA LYS A 4 53.34 7.15 7.88
C LYS A 4 52.69 7.61 6.57
N ASN A 5 53.34 8.51 5.84
CA ASN A 5 52.87 8.89 4.51
C ASN A 5 53.00 7.69 3.56
N VAL A 6 51.87 7.17 3.09
CA VAL A 6 51.81 6.08 2.11
C VAL A 6 52.34 6.58 0.75
N ARG A 7 53.52 6.08 0.35
CA ARG A 7 54.10 6.30 -0.99
C ARG A 7 53.46 5.32 -1.98
N LEU A 8 53.00 5.84 -3.12
CA LEU A 8 52.29 5.04 -4.13
C LEU A 8 53.19 3.98 -4.77
N ASP A 9 54.47 4.29 -4.94
CA ASP A 9 55.45 3.42 -5.59
C ASP A 9 55.93 2.26 -4.70
N ALA A 10 55.56 2.28 -3.41
CA ALA A 10 55.88 1.24 -2.44
C ALA A 10 54.72 0.26 -2.22
N LEU A 11 53.64 0.36 -3.00
CA LEU A 11 52.47 -0.50 -2.88
C LEU A 11 52.63 -1.78 -3.73
N PRO A 12 52.10 -2.93 -3.28
CA PRO A 12 52.16 -4.17 -4.04
C PRO A 12 51.54 -4.01 -5.44
N SER A 13 52.21 -4.54 -6.46
CA SER A 13 51.77 -4.47 -7.86
C SER A 13 50.50 -5.29 -8.12
N ASN A 14 50.29 -6.36 -7.35
CA ASN A 14 49.20 -7.32 -7.53
C ASN A 14 47.94 -6.98 -6.71
N ARG A 15 47.69 -5.70 -6.43
CA ARG A 15 46.53 -5.25 -5.65
C ARG A 15 45.37 -4.91 -6.57
N GLU A 16 44.15 -5.24 -6.15
CA GLU A 16 42.95 -4.78 -6.84
C GLU A 16 42.78 -3.27 -6.68
N VAL A 17 42.57 -2.57 -7.80
CA VAL A 17 42.45 -1.11 -7.85
C VAL A 17 41.16 -0.67 -8.52
N SER A 18 40.53 0.36 -7.97
CA SER A 18 39.41 1.04 -8.61
C SER A 18 39.85 1.92 -9.79
N SER A 19 38.94 2.18 -10.73
CA SER A 19 39.15 3.12 -11.84
C SER A 19 39.09 4.59 -11.40
N LYS A 20 38.50 4.90 -10.22
CA LYS A 20 38.31 6.27 -9.70
C LYS A 20 38.99 6.45 -8.33
N ASP A 21 39.25 7.70 -7.97
CA ASP A 21 39.74 8.08 -6.64
C ASP A 21 38.59 8.06 -5.61
N CYS A 22 38.86 7.63 -4.37
CA CYS A 22 37.84 7.68 -3.32
C CYS A 22 37.48 9.13 -2.96
N ARG A 23 36.24 9.35 -2.50
CA ARG A 23 35.72 10.71 -2.25
C ARG A 23 36.49 11.48 -1.19
N ILE A 24 37.03 10.80 -0.18
CA ILE A 24 37.84 11.47 0.86
C ILE A 24 39.16 11.97 0.29
N CYS A 25 39.86 11.18 -0.54
CA CYS A 25 41.08 11.62 -1.21
C CYS A 25 40.81 12.79 -2.16
N THR A 26 39.73 12.70 -2.94
CA THR A 26 39.29 13.77 -3.85
C THR A 26 38.95 15.06 -3.09
N LYS A 27 38.18 14.98 -2.00
CA LYS A 27 37.83 16.14 -1.15
C LYS A 27 39.08 16.75 -0.48
N ARG A 28 40.02 15.90 -0.07
CA ARG A 28 41.31 16.31 0.50
C ARG A 28 42.33 16.76 -0.55
N ARG A 29 41.98 16.70 -1.84
CA ARG A 29 42.84 17.07 -2.99
C ARG A 29 44.19 16.34 -3.00
N ILE A 30 44.19 15.06 -2.63
CA ILE A 30 45.38 14.19 -2.66
C ILE A 30 45.15 13.01 -3.61
N ARG A 31 46.23 12.54 -4.25
CA ARG A 31 46.17 11.39 -5.17
C ARG A 31 45.82 10.11 -4.42
N CYS A 32 44.71 9.47 -4.75
CA CYS A 32 44.28 8.22 -4.11
C CYS A 32 45.15 7.04 -4.57
N ASP A 33 45.37 6.05 -3.71
CA ASP A 33 46.05 4.79 -4.07
C ASP A 33 45.11 3.75 -4.71
N ARG A 34 43.79 4.00 -4.67
CA ARG A 34 42.71 3.23 -5.28
C ARG A 34 42.58 1.76 -4.87
N THR A 35 43.31 1.33 -3.85
CA THR A 35 43.26 -0.05 -3.33
C THR A 35 41.83 -0.38 -2.88
N LEU A 36 41.29 -1.52 -3.31
CA LEU A 36 39.99 -2.03 -2.88
C LEU A 36 40.12 -2.89 -1.60
N PRO A 37 39.10 -2.92 -0.72
CA PRO A 37 37.86 -2.13 -0.74
C PRO A 37 38.05 -0.68 -0.23
N GLU A 38 39.12 -0.41 0.52
CA GLU A 38 39.45 0.89 1.10
C GLU A 38 40.83 1.40 0.71
N CYS A 39 40.93 2.70 0.48
CA CYS A 39 42.19 3.37 0.16
C CYS A 39 43.16 3.33 1.35
N ARG A 40 44.40 2.85 1.15
CA ARG A 40 45.40 2.77 2.23
C ARG A 40 45.80 4.16 2.75
N LYS A 41 45.67 5.21 1.95
CA LYS A 41 45.86 6.62 2.42
C LYS A 41 44.79 7.10 3.41
N CYS A 42 43.63 6.48 3.38
CA CYS A 42 42.49 6.77 4.25
C CYS A 42 42.69 6.01 5.56
N THR A 43 42.87 4.69 5.45
CA THR A 43 43.05 3.78 6.59
C THR A 43 44.33 4.08 7.39
N SER A 44 45.45 4.43 6.74
CA SER A 44 46.71 4.82 7.44
C SER A 44 46.62 6.11 8.25
N ARG A 45 45.54 6.88 8.09
CA ARG A 45 45.23 8.10 8.85
C ARG A 45 43.95 7.94 9.67
N GLU A 46 43.48 6.71 9.87
CA GLU A 46 42.27 6.39 10.63
C GLU A 46 41.02 7.12 10.10
N LEU A 47 40.97 7.38 8.79
CA LEU A 47 39.80 7.94 8.13
C LEU A 47 38.97 6.81 7.52
N SER A 48 37.68 6.78 7.85
CA SER A 48 36.72 5.84 7.27
C SER A 48 36.58 6.07 5.76
N CYS A 49 37.16 5.18 4.95
CA CYS A 49 37.13 5.32 3.49
C CYS A 49 35.75 4.92 2.96
N PRO A 50 35.05 5.79 2.21
CA PRO A 50 33.68 5.50 1.74
C PRO A 50 33.67 4.57 0.51
N GLY A 51 34.69 3.74 0.31
CA GLY A 51 34.88 2.98 -0.92
C GLY A 51 35.01 3.84 -2.19
N PHE A 52 34.65 3.23 -3.33
CA PHE A 52 34.89 3.77 -4.68
C PHE A 52 33.63 3.82 -5.56
N ASP A 53 32.45 3.87 -4.94
CA ASP A 53 31.18 3.75 -5.64
C ASP A 53 31.00 4.79 -6.75
N PRO A 54 30.47 4.37 -7.93
CA PRO A 54 30.13 5.30 -8.99
C PRO A 54 28.99 6.22 -8.55
N VAL A 55 29.34 7.49 -8.31
CA VAL A 55 28.44 8.66 -8.22
C VAL A 55 27.41 8.64 -7.06
N PRO A 56 27.47 9.57 -6.10
CA PRO A 56 26.35 9.76 -5.19
C PRO A 56 25.21 10.41 -5.97
N LEU A 57 24.10 9.71 -6.13
CA LEU A 57 22.84 10.33 -6.51
C LEU A 57 22.51 11.40 -5.46
N ARG A 58 22.46 12.66 -5.88
CA ARG A 58 21.94 13.76 -5.07
C ARG A 58 20.62 14.20 -5.68
N TRP A 59 19.53 13.93 -4.99
CA TRP A 59 18.20 14.38 -5.35
C TRP A 59 18.10 15.89 -5.06
N GLY A 60 17.96 16.70 -6.11
CA GLY A 60 17.71 18.14 -6.00
C GLY A 60 16.21 18.45 -5.95
N GLN A 61 15.84 19.59 -5.38
CA GLN A 61 14.48 20.12 -5.41
C GLN A 61 14.18 20.70 -6.81
N GLY A 62 13.45 19.95 -7.64
CA GLY A 62 12.95 20.38 -8.95
C GLY A 62 13.27 19.43 -10.11
N VAL A 63 12.59 19.66 -11.24
CA VAL A 63 12.63 18.87 -12.49
C VAL A 63 14.00 18.88 -13.17
N ALA A 64 14.80 19.91 -12.95
CA ALA A 64 16.18 19.98 -13.39
C ALA A 64 17.04 20.67 -12.33
N SER A 65 18.30 20.27 -12.18
CA SER A 65 19.24 20.93 -11.28
C SER A 65 19.76 22.27 -11.85
N ARG A 66 19.61 22.49 -13.16
CA ARG A 66 20.01 23.69 -13.91
C ARG A 66 19.12 23.87 -15.16
N GLY A 67 19.04 25.08 -15.71
CA GLY A 67 18.32 25.39 -16.96
C GLY A 67 16.93 26.01 -16.76
N LYS A 68 16.13 26.14 -17.84
CA LYS A 68 14.80 26.80 -17.84
C LYS A 68 13.78 26.14 -16.91
N LEU A 69 14.03 24.89 -16.51
CA LEU A 69 13.21 24.09 -15.62
C LEU A 69 13.84 23.94 -14.21
N SER A 70 14.94 24.66 -13.93
CA SER A 70 15.56 24.68 -12.61
C SER A 70 14.61 25.27 -11.56
N GLY A 71 14.42 24.56 -10.44
CA GLY A 71 13.49 24.97 -9.39
C GLY A 71 12.00 24.86 -9.75
N ARG A 72 11.67 24.31 -10.93
CA ARG A 72 10.28 24.01 -11.33
C ARG A 72 9.90 22.61 -10.90
N VAL A 73 8.65 22.41 -10.49
CA VAL A 73 8.13 21.14 -9.99
C VAL A 73 7.47 20.29 -11.09
N ILE A 74 7.22 20.86 -12.28
CA ILE A 74 6.64 20.17 -13.44
C ILE A 74 7.36 20.55 -14.75
N PRO A 75 7.55 19.61 -15.71
CA PRO A 75 8.35 19.81 -16.93
C PRO A 75 7.54 20.49 -18.05
N VAL A 76 6.75 21.51 -17.72
CA VAL A 76 5.84 22.17 -18.65
C VAL A 76 6.10 23.68 -18.62
N LEU A 77 6.34 24.26 -19.79
CA LEU A 77 6.25 25.70 -19.98
C LEU A 77 4.78 26.04 -20.26
N PRO A 78 4.18 27.04 -19.59
CA PRO A 78 2.77 27.36 -19.77
C PRO A 78 2.48 27.71 -21.26
N PRO A 79 1.39 27.17 -21.84
CA PRO A 79 1.01 27.50 -23.21
C PRO A 79 0.60 28.97 -23.33
N LYS A 80 1.01 29.63 -24.41
CA LYS A 80 0.44 30.92 -24.82
C LYS A 80 -0.85 30.68 -25.59
N ASP A 81 -1.88 31.39 -25.14
CA ASP A 81 -3.12 31.75 -25.82
C ASP A 81 -4.25 30.70 -25.89
N ALA A 82 -5.37 31.12 -25.30
CA ALA A 82 -6.68 30.51 -25.32
C ALA A 82 -7.54 31.16 -26.42
N ALA A 83 -8.17 30.35 -27.29
CA ALA A 83 -9.42 30.66 -27.99
C ALA A 83 -9.84 29.47 -28.88
N GLY A 84 -11.11 29.06 -28.79
CA GLY A 84 -11.78 28.33 -29.88
C GLY A 84 -12.44 27.00 -29.50
N LEU A 85 -13.75 27.07 -29.24
CA LEU A 85 -14.70 25.96 -29.07
C LEU A 85 -14.88 25.11 -30.35
N ARG A 86 -15.22 23.82 -30.23
CA ARG A 86 -16.60 23.29 -30.39
C ARG A 86 -16.67 21.75 -30.33
N SER A 87 -17.79 21.30 -29.78
CA SER A 87 -18.27 19.93 -29.54
C SER A 87 -18.86 19.33 -30.82
N GLU A 88 -18.78 18.00 -30.96
CA GLU A 88 -19.83 17.21 -31.61
C GLU A 88 -19.83 15.77 -31.09
N SER A 89 -21.03 15.28 -30.78
CA SER A 89 -21.40 14.00 -30.20
C SER A 89 -21.94 13.06 -31.29
N GLY A 90 -21.54 11.79 -31.26
CA GLY A 90 -22.16 10.72 -32.05
C GLY A 90 -22.25 9.45 -31.20
N VAL A 91 -23.48 9.03 -30.91
CA VAL A 91 -23.83 7.78 -30.23
C VAL A 91 -24.12 6.75 -31.30
N GLU A 92 -23.48 5.58 -31.25
CA GLU A 92 -23.93 4.39 -31.98
C GLU A 92 -24.14 3.24 -30.99
N GLU A 93 -25.37 2.72 -31.00
CA GLU A 93 -25.83 1.51 -30.31
C GLU A 93 -25.25 0.27 -31.01
N VAL A 94 -24.77 -0.72 -30.23
CA VAL A 94 -24.51 -2.07 -30.76
C VAL A 94 -25.13 -3.12 -29.83
N ASP A 95 -25.83 -4.00 -30.53
CA ASP A 95 -26.72 -5.10 -30.17
C ASP A 95 -26.07 -6.17 -29.25
N SER A 96 -26.85 -6.64 -28.28
CA SER A 96 -26.43 -7.60 -27.25
C SER A 96 -26.93 -9.02 -27.58
N SER A 97 -26.01 -9.93 -27.88
CA SER A 97 -26.25 -11.37 -27.77
C SER A 97 -25.01 -12.08 -27.21
N ALA A 98 -25.02 -12.31 -25.89
CA ALA A 98 -23.98 -13.09 -25.20
C ALA A 98 -24.57 -14.45 -24.80
N GLU A 99 -24.14 -15.51 -25.50
CA GLU A 99 -24.36 -16.89 -25.08
C GLU A 99 -23.54 -17.19 -23.82
N ARG A 100 -24.21 -17.69 -22.77
CA ARG A 100 -23.57 -18.19 -21.55
C ARG A 100 -22.77 -19.44 -21.88
N ARG A 101 -21.44 -19.39 -21.73
CA ARG A 101 -20.61 -20.59 -21.59
C ARG A 101 -20.33 -20.83 -20.11
N GLU A 102 -20.81 -21.98 -19.63
CA GLU A 102 -20.55 -22.55 -18.33
C GLU A 102 -19.07 -22.99 -18.29
N TYR A 103 -18.25 -22.32 -17.48
CA TYR A 103 -16.86 -22.71 -17.24
C TYR A 103 -16.78 -23.60 -16.01
N ASP A 104 -16.43 -24.87 -16.21
CA ASP A 104 -16.14 -25.85 -15.16
C ASP A 104 -14.85 -25.43 -14.42
N VAL A 105 -14.98 -24.88 -13.22
CA VAL A 105 -13.86 -24.50 -12.35
C VAL A 105 -13.44 -25.72 -11.54
N ARG A 106 -12.41 -26.43 -12.00
CA ARG A 106 -11.68 -27.40 -11.17
C ARG A 106 -10.50 -26.71 -10.48
N PRO A 107 -10.28 -26.90 -9.17
CA PRO A 107 -9.09 -26.39 -8.51
C PRO A 107 -7.87 -27.16 -9.02
N VAL A 108 -7.00 -26.46 -9.76
CA VAL A 108 -5.73 -27.02 -10.24
C VAL A 108 -4.74 -26.95 -9.08
N ALA A 109 -4.48 -28.08 -8.42
CA ALA A 109 -3.29 -28.23 -7.59
C ALA A 109 -2.07 -28.11 -8.51
N ALA A 110 -1.37 -26.97 -8.45
CA ALA A 110 -0.14 -26.76 -9.21
C ALA A 110 1.01 -27.52 -8.56
N ASP A 111 1.76 -28.26 -9.36
CA ASP A 111 2.87 -29.12 -8.91
C ASP A 111 4.15 -28.25 -8.80
N PHE A 112 4.45 -27.76 -7.59
CA PHE A 112 5.60 -26.87 -7.29
C PHE A 112 6.88 -27.63 -6.88
N SER A 113 6.88 -28.95 -7.05
CA SER A 113 7.89 -29.90 -6.54
C SER A 113 9.31 -29.72 -7.10
N THR A 114 9.50 -29.01 -8.22
CA THR A 114 10.77 -28.97 -8.97
C THR A 114 11.75 -27.84 -8.58
N LEU A 115 11.33 -26.84 -7.79
CA LEU A 115 12.13 -25.61 -7.53
C LEU A 115 12.71 -25.50 -6.11
N THR A 116 12.47 -26.51 -5.27
CA THR A 116 12.87 -26.59 -3.86
C THR A 116 14.38 -26.74 -3.61
N PRO A 117 15.18 -27.48 -4.42
CA PRO A 117 16.59 -27.70 -4.10
C PRO A 117 17.45 -26.43 -4.20
N TYR A 118 17.21 -25.57 -5.19
CA TYR A 118 18.03 -24.39 -5.47
C TYR A 118 17.80 -23.27 -4.43
N LEU A 119 16.53 -23.03 -4.06
CA LEU A 119 16.16 -22.06 -3.02
C LEU A 119 16.72 -22.45 -1.64
N MET A 120 16.68 -23.74 -1.29
CA MET A 120 17.25 -24.23 -0.02
C MET A 120 18.78 -24.12 0.02
N GLN A 121 19.44 -24.16 -1.13
CA GLN A 121 20.89 -24.06 -1.24
C GLN A 121 21.40 -22.61 -1.09
N GLU A 122 20.67 -21.61 -1.62
CA GLU A 122 21.03 -20.19 -1.45
C GLU A 122 20.73 -19.63 -0.06
N LEU A 123 19.70 -20.15 0.63
CA LEU A 123 19.29 -19.66 1.95
C LEU A 123 20.19 -20.13 3.11
N GLY A 124 21.19 -20.98 2.85
CA GLY A 124 22.43 -21.17 3.61
C GLY A 124 22.40 -21.59 5.10
N LEU A 125 21.31 -21.36 5.85
CA LEU A 125 21.27 -21.51 7.32
C LEU A 125 19.91 -21.99 7.88
N VAL A 126 18.97 -22.45 7.05
CA VAL A 126 17.67 -23.02 7.50
C VAL A 126 17.39 -24.40 6.87
N GLY A 127 18.41 -25.03 6.28
CA GLY A 127 18.29 -26.30 5.53
C GLY A 127 17.80 -27.51 6.35
N HIS A 128 17.74 -27.42 7.68
CA HIS A 128 17.24 -28.51 8.53
C HIS A 128 15.74 -28.44 8.87
N TYR A 129 15.05 -27.32 8.63
CA TYR A 129 13.65 -27.14 9.05
C TYR A 129 12.65 -26.92 7.91
N LEU A 130 13.12 -26.58 6.71
CA LEU A 130 12.24 -26.29 5.58
C LEU A 130 12.35 -27.39 4.53
N SER A 131 11.69 -28.52 4.80
CA SER A 131 11.41 -29.53 3.77
C SER A 131 10.55 -28.94 2.64
N THR A 132 10.42 -29.65 1.51
CA THR A 132 9.42 -29.36 0.47
C THR A 132 8.02 -29.11 1.04
N ALA A 133 7.63 -29.89 2.07
CA ALA A 133 6.37 -29.70 2.78
C ALA A 133 6.23 -28.32 3.44
N SER A 134 7.33 -27.64 3.75
CA SER A 134 7.29 -26.30 4.35
C SER A 134 7.02 -25.19 3.33
N VAL A 135 7.38 -25.37 2.06
CA VAL A 135 7.01 -24.43 0.97
C VAL A 135 5.54 -24.56 0.65
N ASP A 136 5.05 -25.79 0.50
CA ASP A 136 3.63 -26.06 0.25
C ASP A 136 2.76 -25.56 1.41
N ASN A 137 3.23 -25.70 2.66
CA ASN A 137 2.55 -25.14 3.82
C ASN A 137 2.46 -23.61 3.77
N LEU A 138 3.49 -22.91 3.30
CA LEU A 138 3.47 -21.44 3.19
C LEU A 138 2.56 -20.95 2.06
N LEU A 139 2.58 -21.61 0.90
CA LEU A 139 1.66 -21.31 -0.19
C LEU A 139 0.22 -21.59 0.21
N ASN A 140 -0.03 -22.73 0.86
CA ASN A 140 -1.34 -23.08 1.39
C ASN A 140 -1.81 -22.07 2.44
N HIS A 141 -0.92 -21.61 3.31
CA HIS A 141 -1.22 -20.55 4.29
C HIS A 141 -1.51 -19.21 3.62
N PHE A 142 -0.74 -18.83 2.60
CA PHE A 142 -1.02 -17.64 1.80
C PHE A 142 -2.44 -17.72 1.21
N CYS A 143 -2.74 -18.78 0.45
CA CYS A 143 -4.04 -18.96 -0.17
C CYS A 143 -5.18 -18.97 0.86
N ASN A 144 -5.08 -19.73 1.95
CA ASN A 144 -6.24 -19.99 2.81
C ASN A 144 -6.40 -19.01 3.98
N ALA A 145 -5.32 -18.40 4.46
CA ALA A 145 -5.36 -17.50 5.60
C ALA A 145 -5.13 -16.04 5.23
N ILE A 146 -4.32 -15.75 4.21
CA ILE A 146 -3.92 -14.38 3.87
C ILE A 146 -4.80 -13.79 2.78
N THR A 147 -4.97 -14.48 1.64
CA THR A 147 -5.76 -13.93 0.53
C THR A 147 -7.18 -13.51 0.90
N PRO A 148 -7.91 -14.15 1.85
CA PRO A 148 -9.21 -13.64 2.28
C PRO A 148 -9.18 -12.28 2.98
N MET A 149 -8.05 -11.89 3.57
CA MET A 149 -7.88 -10.62 4.30
C MET A 149 -7.38 -9.49 3.41
N LEU A 150 -6.98 -9.79 2.17
CA LEU A 150 -6.51 -8.78 1.21
C LEU A 150 -7.65 -8.21 0.36
N ILE A 151 -8.88 -8.62 0.60
CA ILE A 151 -10.06 -8.31 -0.20
C ILE A 151 -11.29 -8.24 0.73
N TRP A 152 -12.22 -7.34 0.40
CA TRP A 152 -13.48 -7.15 1.12
C TRP A 152 -14.37 -8.40 1.22
N LEU A 153 -14.44 -9.18 0.14
CA LEU A 153 -15.28 -10.38 0.08
C LEU A 153 -14.59 -11.49 -0.70
N ASP A 154 -14.10 -12.50 0.02
CA ASP A 154 -13.44 -13.65 -0.59
C ASP A 154 -14.45 -14.57 -1.30
N GLY A 155 -14.21 -14.75 -2.60
CA GLY A 155 -15.05 -15.53 -3.51
C GLY A 155 -14.23 -16.24 -4.59
N PRO A 156 -14.89 -16.97 -5.50
CA PRO A 156 -14.21 -17.82 -6.48
C PRO A 156 -13.33 -17.06 -7.47
N HIS A 157 -13.49 -15.73 -7.57
CA HIS A 157 -12.74 -14.87 -8.50
C HIS A 157 -11.62 -14.06 -7.81
N ASN A 158 -11.20 -14.42 -6.60
CA ASN A 158 -10.10 -13.76 -5.91
C ASN A 158 -8.77 -13.89 -6.70
N ALA A 159 -8.29 -12.79 -7.27
CA ALA A 159 -7.07 -12.76 -8.08
C ALA A 159 -5.81 -13.09 -7.27
N TRP A 160 -5.77 -12.73 -5.98
CA TRP A 160 -4.69 -13.13 -5.06
C TRP A 160 -4.61 -14.65 -4.89
N ARG A 161 -5.74 -15.36 -4.96
CA ARG A 161 -5.82 -16.83 -4.84
C ARG A 161 -5.57 -17.56 -6.16
N ASN A 162 -6.06 -17.02 -7.27
CA ASN A 162 -6.11 -17.74 -8.54
C ASN A 162 -5.04 -17.30 -9.55
N SER A 163 -4.86 -15.99 -9.70
CA SER A 163 -3.99 -15.40 -10.73
C SER A 163 -2.56 -15.27 -10.24
N ILE A 164 -2.37 -14.78 -9.02
CA ILE A 164 -1.03 -14.50 -8.46
C ILE A 164 -0.19 -15.77 -8.26
N PRO A 165 -0.69 -16.89 -7.69
CA PRO A 165 0.09 -18.12 -7.60
C PRO A 165 0.41 -18.72 -8.96
N SER A 166 -0.48 -18.55 -9.95
CA SER A 166 -0.23 -19.00 -11.33
C SER A 166 0.92 -18.21 -11.96
N LEU A 167 0.99 -16.90 -11.74
CA LEU A 167 2.09 -16.04 -12.17
C LEU A 167 3.40 -16.37 -11.42
N ALA A 168 3.32 -16.78 -10.15
CA ALA A 168 4.47 -17.14 -9.33
C ALA A 168 5.16 -18.47 -9.72
N ARG A 169 4.55 -19.30 -10.58
CA ARG A 169 5.20 -20.49 -11.13
C ARG A 169 6.44 -20.12 -11.94
N ASP A 170 6.34 -19.06 -12.72
CA ASP A 170 7.38 -18.61 -13.65
C ASP A 170 8.19 -17.41 -13.09
N SER A 171 7.95 -17.03 -11.83
CA SER A 171 8.58 -15.89 -11.16
C SER A 171 9.12 -16.26 -9.79
N ASP A 172 10.45 -16.29 -9.68
CA ASP A 172 11.13 -16.48 -8.40
C ASP A 172 10.90 -15.30 -7.46
N CYS A 173 10.97 -14.05 -7.98
CA CYS A 173 10.67 -12.83 -7.23
C CYS A 173 9.32 -12.91 -6.51
N LEU A 174 8.27 -13.24 -7.27
CA LEU A 174 6.91 -13.26 -6.77
C LEU A 174 6.74 -14.41 -5.78
N ARG A 175 7.27 -15.60 -6.09
CA ARG A 175 7.22 -16.76 -5.20
C ARG A 175 7.90 -16.49 -3.84
N LEU A 176 9.07 -15.86 -3.87
CA LEU A 176 9.80 -15.45 -2.65
C LEU A 176 8.97 -14.45 -1.83
N SER A 177 8.33 -13.48 -2.47
CA SER A 177 7.50 -12.49 -1.78
C SER A 177 6.23 -13.09 -1.17
N ILE A 178 5.57 -14.04 -1.85
CA ILE A 178 4.42 -14.80 -1.33
C ILE A 178 4.84 -15.57 -0.06
N MET A 179 5.94 -16.32 -0.15
CA MET A 179 6.45 -17.07 1.00
C MET A 179 6.89 -16.15 2.14
N GLY A 180 7.47 -15.00 1.81
CA GLY A 180 7.87 -13.97 2.76
C GLY A 180 6.67 -13.43 3.54
N LEU A 181 5.60 -13.05 2.84
CA LEU A 181 4.34 -12.61 3.45
C LEU A 181 3.71 -13.71 4.32
N ALA A 182 3.70 -14.96 3.85
CA ALA A 182 3.22 -16.09 4.63
C ALA A 182 4.01 -16.30 5.93
N ALA A 183 5.35 -16.20 5.87
CA ALA A 183 6.22 -16.29 7.03
C ALA A 183 6.01 -15.13 8.01
N ALA A 184 5.84 -13.90 7.52
CA ALA A 184 5.49 -12.74 8.34
C ALA A 184 4.18 -12.98 9.09
N HIS A 185 3.12 -13.38 8.38
CA HIS A 185 1.82 -13.62 9.01
C HIS A 185 1.88 -14.72 10.07
N LEU A 186 2.52 -15.87 9.75
CA LEU A 186 2.70 -16.94 10.74
C LEU A 186 3.49 -16.46 11.95
N SER A 187 4.53 -15.64 11.78
CA SER A 187 5.34 -15.15 12.89
C SER A 187 4.52 -14.34 13.92
N VAL A 188 3.49 -13.64 13.45
CA VAL A 188 2.56 -12.87 14.28
C VAL A 188 1.50 -13.76 14.92
N LYS A 189 1.04 -14.80 14.21
CA LYS A 189 0.00 -15.73 14.67
C LYS A 189 0.53 -16.87 15.56
N CYS A 190 1.82 -17.15 15.54
CA CYS A 190 2.41 -18.27 16.28
C CYS A 190 2.46 -18.02 17.80
N SER A 191 1.89 -18.95 18.56
CA SER A 191 2.04 -19.03 20.02
C SER A 191 3.37 -19.73 20.37
N GLY A 192 4.48 -18.98 20.43
CA GLY A 192 5.77 -19.50 20.93
C GLY A 192 7.00 -18.74 20.42
N ASN A 193 7.86 -18.29 21.34
CA ASN A 193 8.98 -17.39 21.04
C ASN A 193 10.02 -17.98 20.08
N ASN A 194 10.34 -19.27 20.19
CA ASN A 194 11.38 -19.88 19.34
C ASN A 194 10.92 -20.01 17.87
N ASN A 195 9.68 -20.41 17.63
CA ASN A 195 9.12 -20.52 16.27
C ASN A 195 8.95 -19.14 15.63
N LYS A 196 8.56 -18.14 16.43
CA LYS A 196 8.46 -16.74 15.98
C LYS A 196 9.81 -16.21 15.49
N ALA A 197 10.89 -16.42 16.23
CA ALA A 197 12.23 -15.96 15.83
C ALA A 197 12.70 -16.59 14.51
N VAL A 198 12.43 -17.89 14.31
CA VAL A 198 12.77 -18.61 13.08
C VAL A 198 11.97 -18.05 11.89
N LEU A 199 10.66 -17.86 12.06
CA LEU A 199 9.78 -17.33 11.00
C LEU A 199 10.14 -15.88 10.63
N LEU A 200 10.52 -15.05 11.60
CA LEU A 200 11.00 -13.69 11.35
C LEU A 200 12.32 -13.69 10.57
N HIS A 201 13.29 -14.51 10.98
CA HIS A 201 14.55 -14.63 10.25
C HIS A 201 14.33 -15.12 8.81
N PHE A 202 13.41 -16.08 8.65
CA PHE A 202 13.04 -16.59 7.34
C PHE A 202 12.35 -15.53 6.48
N ASN A 203 11.38 -14.81 7.03
CA ASN A 203 10.75 -13.66 6.37
C ASN A 203 11.79 -12.63 5.91
N HIS A 204 12.71 -12.21 6.77
CA HIS A 204 13.75 -11.24 6.41
C HIS A 204 14.63 -11.73 5.26
N SER A 205 15.04 -13.00 5.31
CA SER A 205 15.88 -13.59 4.26
C SER A 205 15.16 -13.63 2.91
N LEU A 206 13.88 -14.01 2.91
CA LEU A 206 13.03 -14.00 1.71
C LEU A 206 12.75 -12.59 1.20
N ARG A 207 12.51 -11.63 2.11
CA ARG A 207 12.32 -10.21 1.79
C ARG A 207 13.54 -9.65 1.09
N ASP A 208 14.73 -9.89 1.62
CA ASP A 208 15.98 -9.40 1.05
C ASP A 208 16.27 -10.02 -0.33
N ALA A 209 15.96 -11.31 -0.51
CA ALA A 209 16.06 -11.97 -1.81
C ALA A 209 15.06 -11.40 -2.82
N SER A 210 13.80 -11.22 -2.41
CA SER A 210 12.75 -10.60 -3.23
C SER A 210 13.14 -9.19 -3.66
N LEU A 211 13.68 -8.37 -2.74
CA LEU A 211 14.13 -7.01 -3.04
C LEU A 211 15.30 -6.96 -4.03
N ARG A 212 16.25 -7.90 -3.95
CA ARG A 212 17.35 -7.97 -4.92
C ARG A 212 16.84 -8.26 -6.33
N ASP A 213 15.98 -9.26 -6.48
CA ASP A 213 15.43 -9.64 -7.78
C ASP A 213 14.45 -8.57 -8.32
N LEU A 214 13.62 -7.99 -7.45
CA LEU A 214 12.72 -6.89 -7.79
C LEU A 214 13.48 -5.68 -8.33
N ASN A 215 14.59 -5.29 -7.69
CA ASN A 215 15.44 -4.20 -8.17
C ASN A 215 16.02 -4.49 -9.56
N HIS A 216 16.40 -5.74 -9.84
CA HIS A 216 16.87 -6.14 -11.16
C HIS A 216 15.76 -6.04 -12.21
N LYS A 217 14.57 -6.59 -11.93
CA LYS A 217 13.39 -6.54 -12.80
C LYS A 217 12.92 -5.12 -13.08
N MET A 218 12.83 -4.28 -12.03
CA MET A 218 12.55 -2.86 -12.18
C MET A 218 13.56 -2.17 -13.09
N SER A 219 14.86 -2.47 -12.93
CA SER A 219 15.90 -1.87 -13.78
C SER A 219 15.75 -2.29 -15.24
N LEU A 220 15.37 -3.54 -15.51
CA LEU A 220 15.08 -4.01 -16.87
C LEU A 220 13.88 -3.29 -17.48
N GLU A 221 12.77 -3.17 -16.75
CA GLU A 221 11.58 -2.45 -17.23
C GLU A 221 11.85 -0.95 -17.44
N LEU A 222 12.66 -0.32 -16.59
CA LEU A 222 13.08 1.07 -16.79
C LEU A 222 13.94 1.25 -18.06
N ASN A 223 14.73 0.23 -18.42
CA ASN A 223 15.64 0.27 -19.58
C ASN A 223 14.96 -0.16 -20.89
N ARG A 224 13.87 -0.93 -20.81
CA ARG A 224 13.09 -1.41 -21.96
C ARG A 224 12.57 -0.26 -22.84
N ASP A 225 12.34 0.91 -22.24
CA ASP A 225 11.96 2.15 -22.92
C ASP A 225 13.00 2.72 -23.90
N ASN A 226 14.27 2.31 -23.80
CA ASN A 226 15.32 2.77 -24.72
C ASN A 226 15.40 1.93 -26.01
N SER A 227 14.68 0.80 -26.09
CA SER A 227 14.63 -0.08 -27.25
C SER A 227 13.22 -0.12 -27.84
N VAL A 228 13.08 0.26 -29.11
CA VAL A 228 11.81 0.35 -29.83
C VAL A 228 11.00 -0.97 -29.72
N ALA A 229 9.73 -0.78 -29.36
CA ALA A 229 8.59 -1.71 -29.38
C ALA A 229 8.81 -3.08 -30.08
N GLN A 230 8.82 -4.14 -29.28
CA GLN A 230 8.28 -5.43 -29.70
C GLN A 230 7.45 -6.05 -28.58
N GLY A 231 6.28 -6.56 -28.97
CA GLY A 231 5.66 -7.73 -28.36
C GLY A 231 4.79 -7.50 -27.12
N ASN A 232 3.62 -8.11 -27.15
CA ASN A 232 2.56 -8.20 -26.14
C ASN A 232 3.00 -8.89 -24.81
N GLU A 233 4.30 -9.05 -24.56
CA GLU A 233 4.90 -9.72 -23.40
C GLU A 233 5.12 -8.76 -22.20
N GLY A 234 4.67 -7.50 -22.31
CA GLY A 234 4.83 -6.48 -21.26
C GLY A 234 3.93 -6.66 -20.03
N GLY A 235 2.73 -7.20 -20.20
CA GLY A 235 1.73 -7.30 -19.12
C GLY A 235 2.17 -8.17 -17.94
N ALA A 236 2.78 -9.32 -18.22
CA ALA A 236 3.25 -10.25 -17.19
C ALA A 236 4.35 -9.65 -16.30
N SER A 237 5.28 -8.89 -16.89
CA SER A 237 6.37 -8.21 -16.16
C SER A 237 5.85 -7.09 -15.26
N VAL A 238 4.88 -6.28 -15.75
CA VAL A 238 4.23 -5.22 -14.96
C VAL A 238 3.45 -5.83 -13.79
N ALA A 239 2.66 -6.87 -14.04
CA ALA A 239 1.90 -7.56 -13.01
C ALA A 239 2.82 -8.19 -11.96
N GLU A 240 3.91 -8.84 -12.39
CA GLU A 240 4.89 -9.46 -11.51
C GLU A 240 5.55 -8.43 -10.57
N ILE A 241 6.06 -7.33 -11.13
CA ILE A 241 6.73 -6.28 -10.35
C ILE A 241 5.76 -5.65 -9.36
N LEU A 242 4.56 -5.27 -9.80
CA LEU A 242 3.59 -4.59 -8.94
C LEU A 242 3.03 -5.53 -7.87
N ALA A 243 2.72 -6.78 -8.19
CA ALA A 243 2.29 -7.77 -7.21
C ALA A 243 3.37 -8.03 -6.16
N THR A 244 4.64 -8.14 -6.57
CA THR A 244 5.76 -8.29 -5.64
C THR A 244 5.87 -7.08 -4.70
N MET A 245 5.78 -5.86 -5.22
CA MET A 245 5.81 -4.64 -4.39
C MET A 245 4.65 -4.59 -3.38
N LEU A 246 3.43 -4.96 -3.80
CA LEU A 246 2.26 -5.03 -2.92
C LEU A 246 2.41 -6.10 -1.84
N LEU A 247 2.90 -7.29 -2.19
CA LEU A 247 3.13 -8.36 -1.21
C LEU A 247 4.19 -7.97 -0.17
N LEU A 248 5.25 -7.26 -0.59
CA LEU A 248 6.22 -6.67 0.34
C LEU A 248 5.58 -5.59 1.22
N CYS A 249 4.72 -4.75 0.65
CA CYS A 249 3.95 -3.76 1.42
C CYS A 249 3.08 -4.43 2.49
N PHE A 250 2.33 -5.47 2.12
CA PHE A 250 1.50 -6.23 3.06
C PHE A 250 2.35 -6.92 4.13
N ALA A 251 3.55 -7.41 3.80
CA ALA A 251 4.43 -8.05 4.79
C ALA A 251 4.89 -7.05 5.87
N GLU A 252 5.20 -5.81 5.48
CA GLU A 252 5.48 -4.73 6.42
C GLU A 252 4.25 -4.31 7.23
N MET A 253 3.04 -4.37 6.66
CA MET A 253 1.79 -4.09 7.39
C MET A 253 1.48 -5.10 8.50
N LEU A 254 2.00 -6.32 8.39
CA LEU A 254 1.92 -7.34 9.45
C LEU A 254 3.00 -7.18 10.51
N THR A 255 4.07 -6.42 10.22
CA THR A 255 5.22 -6.31 11.11
C THR A 255 4.95 -5.26 12.20
N PRO A 256 4.99 -5.63 13.50
CA PRO A 256 4.78 -4.68 14.58
C PRO A 256 5.74 -3.49 14.48
N GLU A 257 5.19 -2.28 14.68
CA GLU A 257 5.93 -1.00 14.64
C GLU A 257 6.59 -0.63 13.31
N SER A 258 6.45 -1.46 12.25
CA SER A 258 6.99 -1.11 10.94
C SER A 258 6.20 0.03 10.30
N THR A 259 6.93 0.99 9.72
CA THR A 259 6.39 2.04 8.86
C THR A 259 6.89 1.92 7.42
N ASP A 260 7.66 0.87 7.12
CA ASP A 260 8.28 0.64 5.81
C ASP A 260 7.25 0.29 4.73
N TRP A 261 6.04 -0.13 5.13
CA TRP A 261 4.88 -0.25 4.22
C TRP A 261 4.67 1.03 3.40
N SER A 262 4.92 2.21 3.98
CA SER A 262 4.76 3.49 3.30
C SER A 262 5.79 3.70 2.17
N LEU A 263 6.97 3.08 2.29
CA LEU A 263 7.99 3.09 1.26
C LEU A 263 7.59 2.19 0.08
N HIS A 264 7.10 0.99 0.37
CA HIS A 264 6.62 0.06 -0.64
C HIS A 264 5.41 0.62 -1.38
N LEU A 265 4.43 1.17 -0.67
CA LEU A 265 3.26 1.82 -1.27
C LEU A 265 3.66 2.98 -2.19
N ARG A 266 4.64 3.80 -1.77
CA ARG A 266 5.18 4.88 -2.62
C ARG A 266 5.87 4.33 -3.87
N ALA A 267 6.55 3.19 -3.77
CA ALA A 267 7.13 2.51 -4.93
C ALA A 267 6.05 2.00 -5.88
N CYS A 268 4.99 1.34 -5.37
CA CYS A 268 3.83 0.92 -6.15
C CYS A 268 3.23 2.10 -6.92
N ARG A 269 2.97 3.22 -6.23
CA ARG A 269 2.45 4.43 -6.83
C ARG A 269 3.36 4.96 -7.94
N ALA A 270 4.66 5.10 -7.67
CA ALA A 270 5.61 5.60 -8.66
C ALA A 270 5.61 4.71 -9.92
N PHE A 271 5.49 3.40 -9.75
CA PHE A 271 5.41 2.44 -10.84
C PHE A 271 4.10 2.57 -11.64
N VAL A 272 2.95 2.60 -10.97
CA VAL A 272 1.62 2.84 -11.59
C VAL A 272 1.60 4.15 -12.37
N ASN A 273 2.16 5.22 -11.79
CA ASN A 273 2.23 6.54 -12.42
C ASN A 273 3.06 6.51 -13.70
N ARG A 274 4.21 5.85 -13.66
CA ARG A 274 5.08 5.70 -14.82
C ARG A 274 4.35 4.96 -15.94
N HIS A 275 3.77 3.80 -15.62
CA HIS A 275 3.05 3.00 -16.60
C HIS A 275 1.90 3.78 -17.23
N THR A 276 1.09 4.46 -16.41
CA THR A 276 0.00 5.32 -16.88
C THR A 276 0.49 6.43 -17.82
N LEU A 277 1.65 7.03 -17.56
CA LEU A 277 2.24 8.03 -18.45
C LEU A 277 2.75 7.41 -19.77
N GLN A 278 3.38 6.24 -19.71
CA GLN A 278 3.87 5.50 -20.89
C GLN A 278 2.72 5.11 -21.83
N THR A 279 1.60 4.65 -21.29
CA THR A 279 0.40 4.28 -22.07
C THR A 279 -0.45 5.48 -22.48
N ARG A 280 0.06 6.72 -22.34
CA ARG A 280 -0.69 7.97 -22.61
C ARG A 280 -2.03 8.02 -21.86
N ARG A 281 -2.05 7.51 -20.63
CA ARG A 281 -3.22 7.43 -19.74
C ARG A 281 -4.32 6.50 -20.25
N GLN A 282 -3.98 5.55 -21.11
CA GLN A 282 -4.87 4.45 -21.46
C GLN A 282 -4.93 3.46 -20.29
N GLU A 283 -6.13 2.93 -20.05
CA GLU A 283 -6.34 1.90 -19.04
C GLU A 283 -5.64 0.59 -19.44
N PRO A 284 -5.05 -0.13 -18.47
CA PRO A 284 -4.55 -1.48 -18.69
C PRO A 284 -5.64 -2.37 -19.27
N GLN A 285 -5.36 -3.02 -20.41
CA GLN A 285 -6.25 -4.01 -21.01
C GLN A 285 -6.19 -5.35 -20.28
N ASP A 286 -5.08 -5.62 -19.60
CA ASP A 286 -4.89 -6.81 -18.77
C ASP A 286 -5.65 -6.63 -17.44
N SER A 287 -6.60 -7.52 -17.18
CA SER A 287 -7.44 -7.47 -15.97
C SER A 287 -6.67 -7.65 -14.67
N LEU A 288 -5.56 -8.40 -14.68
CA LEU A 288 -4.71 -8.59 -13.51
C LEU A 288 -3.88 -7.33 -13.23
N VAL A 289 -3.35 -6.69 -14.28
CA VAL A 289 -2.64 -5.40 -14.13
C VAL A 289 -3.61 -4.34 -13.60
N TRP A 290 -4.83 -4.28 -14.15
CA TRP A 290 -5.86 -3.36 -13.65
C TRP A 290 -6.23 -3.63 -12.19
N PHE A 291 -6.42 -4.90 -11.83
CA PHE A 291 -6.66 -5.31 -10.45
C PHE A 291 -5.56 -4.79 -9.51
N LEU A 292 -4.29 -5.04 -9.83
CA LEU A 292 -3.14 -4.59 -9.02
C LEU A 292 -3.02 -3.06 -8.94
N PHE A 293 -3.42 -2.34 -10.00
CA PHE A 293 -3.48 -0.88 -9.99
C PHE A 293 -4.53 -0.40 -8.99
N LYS A 294 -5.72 -1.02 -8.99
CA LYS A 294 -6.78 -0.67 -8.04
C LYS A 294 -6.43 -1.04 -6.60
N GLU A 295 -5.80 -2.19 -6.36
CA GLU A 295 -5.26 -2.54 -5.03
C GLU A 295 -4.27 -1.48 -4.51
N THR A 296 -3.42 -0.95 -5.39
CA THR A 296 -2.50 0.14 -5.04
C THR A 296 -3.27 1.40 -4.64
N LEU A 297 -4.28 1.79 -5.43
CA LEU A 297 -5.07 3.00 -5.16
C LEU A 297 -5.91 2.90 -3.89
N ASP A 298 -6.50 1.74 -3.61
CA ASP A 298 -7.29 1.51 -2.39
C ASP A 298 -6.40 1.62 -1.15
N LEU A 299 -5.21 1.00 -1.20
CA LEU A 299 -4.24 1.11 -0.11
C LEU A 299 -3.75 2.56 0.06
N GLU A 300 -3.59 3.32 -1.03
CA GLU A 300 -3.34 4.75 -0.96
C GLU A 300 -4.52 5.55 -0.37
N ALA A 301 -5.76 5.19 -0.66
CA ALA A 301 -6.94 5.85 -0.10
C ALA A 301 -6.91 5.79 1.43
N TYR A 302 -6.70 4.61 1.99
CA TYR A 302 -6.57 4.41 3.44
C TYR A 302 -5.35 5.13 4.03
N ALA A 303 -4.19 5.08 3.37
CA ALA A 303 -2.99 5.78 3.82
C ALA A 303 -3.15 7.31 3.81
N ASN A 304 -3.94 7.85 2.88
CA ASN A 304 -4.12 9.30 2.75
C ASN A 304 -5.06 9.89 3.81
N ILE A 305 -5.94 9.09 4.41
CA ILE A 305 -6.84 9.55 5.50
C ILE A 305 -6.02 10.17 6.64
N SER A 306 -4.94 9.50 7.03
CA SER A 306 -4.02 9.87 8.12
C SER A 306 -2.79 10.65 7.65
N SER A 307 -2.55 10.79 6.34
CA SER A 307 -1.42 11.54 5.79
C SER A 307 -1.81 12.96 5.38
N PHE A 308 -1.08 13.94 5.90
CA PHE A 308 -1.31 15.37 5.64
C PHE A 308 -0.22 16.01 4.76
N ALA A 309 0.83 15.25 4.44
CA ALA A 309 1.90 15.68 3.55
C ALA A 309 1.40 15.85 2.11
N ARG A 310 1.86 16.90 1.44
CA ARG A 310 1.53 17.17 0.02
C ARG A 310 2.09 16.08 -0.87
N THR A 311 1.23 15.17 -1.32
CA THR A 311 1.63 14.08 -2.24
C THR A 311 0.79 14.16 -3.52
N PRO A 312 1.38 14.26 -4.72
CA PRO A 312 0.64 14.48 -5.97
C PRO A 312 -0.25 13.28 -6.36
N GLN A 313 -1.54 13.29 -6.01
CA GLN A 313 -2.43 12.13 -6.22
C GLN A 313 -2.63 11.82 -7.71
N LEU A 314 -2.59 10.54 -8.08
CA LEU A 314 -3.12 10.09 -9.36
C LEU A 314 -4.60 9.78 -9.22
N VAL A 315 -5.38 10.29 -10.17
CA VAL A 315 -6.76 9.88 -10.37
C VAL A 315 -6.76 9.00 -11.60
N LEU A 316 -6.83 7.68 -11.40
CA LEU A 316 -7.27 6.79 -12.48
C LEU A 316 -8.78 7.01 -12.64
N LYS A 317 -9.25 7.10 -13.89
CA LYS A 317 -10.69 7.16 -14.13
C LYS A 317 -11.29 5.78 -13.78
N PRO A 318 -12.53 5.72 -13.29
CA PRO A 318 -13.22 4.45 -13.13
C PRO A 318 -13.29 3.74 -14.48
N SER A 319 -12.84 2.49 -14.55
CA SER A 319 -12.91 1.69 -15.77
C SER A 319 -14.36 1.45 -16.17
N SER A 320 -14.63 1.45 -17.47
CA SER A 320 -15.88 0.95 -18.06
C SER A 320 -16.00 -0.58 -18.00
N HIS A 321 -14.97 -1.29 -17.54
CA HIS A 321 -14.97 -2.74 -17.39
C HIS A 321 -15.71 -3.16 -16.11
N SER A 322 -16.75 -3.98 -16.25
CA SER A 322 -17.48 -4.59 -15.15
C SER A 322 -16.63 -5.70 -14.51
N MET A 323 -15.75 -5.35 -13.56
CA MET A 323 -15.11 -6.34 -12.69
C MET A 323 -16.12 -6.76 -11.61
N PRO A 324 -16.38 -8.06 -11.39
CA PRO A 324 -17.36 -8.54 -10.41
C PRO A 324 -17.11 -8.05 -8.96
N LEU A 325 -15.87 -7.66 -8.64
CA LEU A 325 -15.45 -7.17 -7.33
C LEU A 325 -15.26 -5.64 -7.28
N GLY A 326 -15.35 -4.94 -8.43
CA GLY A 326 -15.08 -3.51 -8.52
C GLY A 326 -16.13 -2.62 -7.85
N TYR A 327 -17.23 -3.20 -7.40
CA TYR A 327 -18.31 -2.51 -6.70
C TYR A 327 -17.92 -2.09 -5.28
N PHE A 328 -17.00 -2.82 -4.63
CA PHE A 328 -16.52 -2.49 -3.29
C PHE A 328 -15.56 -1.30 -3.29
N TRP A 329 -14.88 -1.08 -4.43
CA TRP A 329 -14.03 0.09 -4.65
C TRP A 329 -14.81 1.42 -4.57
N MET A 330 -16.14 1.41 -4.68
CA MET A 330 -16.93 2.62 -4.55
C MET A 330 -16.75 3.28 -3.17
N PHE A 331 -16.60 2.50 -2.10
CA PHE A 331 -16.34 3.06 -0.77
C PHE A 331 -14.94 3.67 -0.71
N THR A 332 -13.89 2.96 -1.13
CA THR A 332 -12.51 3.45 -1.08
C THR A 332 -12.31 4.66 -2.02
N ASP A 333 -12.92 4.66 -3.20
CA ASP A 333 -12.92 5.79 -4.13
C ASP A 333 -13.63 7.01 -3.52
N LEU A 334 -14.75 6.83 -2.81
CA LEU A 334 -15.43 7.92 -2.10
C LEU A 334 -14.62 8.44 -0.92
N LEU A 335 -14.01 7.57 -0.11
CA LEU A 335 -13.11 7.98 0.97
C LEU A 335 -11.95 8.81 0.42
N HIS A 336 -11.34 8.35 -0.68
CA HIS A 336 -10.29 9.09 -1.38
C HIS A 336 -10.80 10.46 -1.86
N GLU A 337 -12.00 10.54 -2.44
CA GLU A 337 -12.59 11.79 -2.89
C GLU A 337 -12.85 12.76 -1.73
N ILE A 338 -13.44 12.28 -0.63
CA ILE A 338 -13.68 13.06 0.59
C ILE A 338 -12.36 13.60 1.13
N THR A 339 -11.35 12.75 1.30
CA THR A 339 -10.02 13.17 1.77
C THR A 339 -9.43 14.22 0.83
N ARG A 340 -9.47 14.02 -0.49
CA ARG A 340 -8.94 14.97 -1.46
C ARG A 340 -9.63 16.34 -1.37
N VAL A 341 -10.95 16.37 -1.26
CA VAL A 341 -11.71 17.62 -1.14
C VAL A 341 -11.39 18.31 0.18
N GLU A 342 -11.28 17.59 1.29
CA GLU A 342 -10.83 18.17 2.56
C GLU A 342 -9.46 18.82 2.42
N ARG A 343 -8.49 18.17 1.77
CA ARG A 343 -7.14 18.73 1.60
C ARG A 343 -7.18 20.02 0.77
N GLN A 344 -8.02 20.07 -0.26
CA GLN A 344 -8.23 21.26 -1.09
C GLN A 344 -8.88 22.40 -0.31
N LEU A 345 -9.93 22.13 0.47
CA LEU A 345 -10.59 23.13 1.31
C LEU A 345 -9.63 23.70 2.35
N TYR A 346 -8.82 22.85 2.98
CA TYR A 346 -7.79 23.29 3.92
C TYR A 346 -6.76 24.20 3.26
N GLU A 347 -6.29 23.89 2.05
CA GLU A 347 -5.35 24.75 1.31
C GLU A 347 -5.94 26.11 0.95
N LEU A 348 -7.22 26.15 0.56
CA LEU A 348 -7.95 27.39 0.29
C LEU A 348 -8.10 28.25 1.56
N GLU A 349 -8.43 27.61 2.68
CA GLU A 349 -8.56 28.24 4.00
C GLU A 349 -7.21 28.87 4.43
N GLN A 350 -6.11 28.13 4.32
CA GLN A 350 -4.77 28.64 4.60
C GLN A 350 -4.33 29.75 3.63
N GLY A 351 -4.85 29.73 2.39
CA GLY A 351 -4.65 30.78 1.40
C GLY A 351 -5.51 32.02 1.59
N GLY A 352 -6.40 32.04 2.59
CA GLY A 352 -7.35 33.14 2.83
C GLY A 352 -8.43 33.27 1.77
N ALA A 353 -8.66 32.24 0.95
CA ALA A 353 -9.70 32.23 -0.06
C ALA A 353 -11.08 31.98 0.55
N GLN A 354 -12.13 32.47 -0.11
CA GLN A 354 -13.50 32.14 0.26
C GLN A 354 -13.76 30.65 0.00
N LEU A 355 -14.20 29.94 1.03
CA LEU A 355 -14.53 28.53 0.92
C LEU A 355 -15.84 28.34 0.15
N PRO A 356 -15.89 27.36 -0.78
CA PRO A 356 -17.14 26.99 -1.42
C PRO A 356 -18.10 26.38 -0.39
N ASN A 357 -19.40 26.56 -0.59
CA ASN A 357 -20.41 25.87 0.21
C ASN A 357 -20.41 24.38 -0.15
N THR A 358 -20.25 23.51 0.85
CA THR A 358 -20.32 22.06 0.64
C THR A 358 -21.76 21.60 0.87
N ASP A 359 -22.36 21.04 -0.18
CA ASP A 359 -23.67 20.39 -0.08
C ASP A 359 -23.51 18.96 0.46
N MET A 360 -23.89 18.75 1.72
CA MET A 360 -23.78 17.44 2.37
C MET A 360 -24.78 16.41 1.82
N ASP A 361 -25.89 16.83 1.22
CA ASP A 361 -26.88 15.91 0.64
C ASP A 361 -26.31 15.21 -0.60
N VAL A 362 -25.47 15.89 -1.38
CA VAL A 362 -24.76 15.28 -2.52
C VAL A 362 -23.82 14.17 -2.05
N TRP A 363 -23.08 14.38 -0.97
CA TRP A 363 -22.17 13.38 -0.43
C TRP A 363 -22.91 12.20 0.21
N LYS A 364 -24.01 12.48 0.91
CA LYS A 364 -24.90 11.44 1.42
C LYS A 364 -25.47 10.59 0.28
N ALA A 365 -25.95 11.21 -0.80
CA ALA A 365 -26.46 10.48 -1.96
C ALA A 365 -25.39 9.59 -2.62
N LYS A 366 -24.13 10.05 -2.69
CA LYS A 366 -23.02 9.21 -3.15
C LYS A 366 -22.79 7.99 -2.26
N LEU A 367 -22.85 8.17 -0.93
CA LEU A 367 -22.73 7.07 0.03
C LEU A 367 -23.92 6.09 -0.05
N ASP A 368 -25.14 6.60 -0.23
CA ASP A 368 -26.35 5.78 -0.45
C ASP A 368 -26.19 4.89 -1.68
N VAL A 369 -25.66 5.44 -2.78
CA VAL A 369 -25.39 4.69 -4.02
C VAL A 369 -24.30 3.65 -3.82
N ALA A 370 -23.19 4.00 -3.16
CA ALA A 370 -22.11 3.05 -2.86
C ALA A 370 -22.60 1.88 -1.99
N HIS A 371 -23.33 2.19 -0.91
CA HIS A 371 -23.93 1.18 -0.03
C HIS A 371 -24.90 0.27 -0.79
N SER A 372 -25.85 0.85 -1.54
CA SER A 372 -26.86 0.08 -2.26
C SER A 372 -26.23 -0.82 -3.33
N THR A 373 -25.20 -0.32 -4.02
CA THR A 373 -24.48 -1.07 -5.05
C THR A 373 -23.68 -2.21 -4.43
N ALA A 374 -22.91 -1.95 -3.37
CA ALA A 374 -22.12 -2.98 -2.68
C ALA A 374 -23.01 -4.09 -2.09
N SER A 375 -24.11 -3.72 -1.42
CA SER A 375 -25.09 -4.67 -0.89
C SER A 375 -25.77 -5.50 -1.99
N ALA A 376 -26.09 -4.91 -3.14
CA ALA A 376 -26.67 -5.67 -4.25
C ALA A 376 -25.69 -6.70 -4.86
N CYS A 377 -24.40 -6.37 -4.87
CA CYS A 377 -23.36 -7.20 -5.50
C CYS A 377 -23.04 -8.47 -4.71
N ILE A 378 -23.42 -8.56 -3.44
CA ILE A 378 -23.24 -9.79 -2.66
C ILE A 378 -23.90 -10.99 -3.32
N CYS A 379 -25.02 -10.78 -4.03
CA CYS A 379 -25.74 -11.81 -4.76
C CYS A 379 -24.97 -12.39 -5.95
N LEU A 380 -23.92 -11.70 -6.42
CA LEU A 380 -23.05 -12.16 -7.49
C LEU A 380 -21.89 -13.02 -6.97
N VAL A 381 -21.59 -12.94 -5.67
CA VAL A 381 -20.39 -13.54 -5.07
C VAL A 381 -20.73 -14.70 -4.14
N LEU A 382 -21.81 -14.59 -3.38
CA LEU A 382 -22.24 -15.60 -2.41
C LEU A 382 -23.56 -16.25 -2.83
N ASP A 383 -23.80 -17.50 -2.43
CA ASP A 383 -25.09 -18.17 -2.63
C ASP A 383 -26.16 -17.68 -1.65
N PRO A 384 -27.47 -17.73 -1.98
CA PRO A 384 -28.55 -17.22 -1.12
C PRO A 384 -28.60 -17.76 0.31
N GLY A 385 -28.10 -18.99 0.53
CA GLY A 385 -28.04 -19.62 1.85
C GLY A 385 -26.74 -19.40 2.62
N ASP A 386 -25.78 -18.63 2.07
CA ASP A 386 -24.48 -18.42 2.72
C ASP A 386 -24.64 -17.56 3.98
N SER A 387 -24.20 -18.10 5.13
CA SER A 387 -24.29 -17.43 6.42
C SER A 387 -23.48 -16.14 6.50
N ARG A 388 -22.48 -15.96 5.63
CA ARG A 388 -21.67 -14.73 5.55
C ARG A 388 -22.46 -13.53 5.06
N ARG A 389 -23.60 -13.73 4.38
CA ARG A 389 -24.40 -12.62 3.81
C ARG A 389 -24.85 -11.60 4.86
N ASN A 390 -25.39 -12.09 5.97
CA ASN A 390 -25.85 -11.23 7.06
C ASN A 390 -24.70 -10.43 7.70
N SER A 391 -23.55 -11.09 7.87
CA SER A 391 -22.34 -10.43 8.38
C SER A 391 -21.84 -9.36 7.43
N PHE A 392 -21.83 -9.66 6.12
CA PHE A 392 -21.41 -8.72 5.09
C PHE A 392 -22.32 -7.48 5.04
N ASP A 393 -23.64 -7.66 5.06
CA ASP A 393 -24.58 -6.53 5.07
C ASP A 393 -24.38 -5.63 6.30
N ALA A 394 -24.08 -6.22 7.45
CA ALA A 394 -23.75 -5.46 8.65
C ALA A 394 -22.42 -4.70 8.51
N ILE A 395 -21.39 -5.30 7.89
CA ILE A 395 -20.14 -4.63 7.53
C ILE A 395 -20.38 -3.48 6.54
N MET A 396 -21.26 -3.63 5.55
CA MET A 396 -21.60 -2.53 4.64
C MET A 396 -22.27 -1.38 5.39
N ARG A 397 -23.14 -1.66 6.36
CA ARG A 397 -23.76 -0.62 7.20
C ARG A 397 -22.74 0.07 8.10
N THR A 398 -21.77 -0.64 8.69
CA THR A 398 -20.70 0.02 9.47
C THR A 398 -19.88 0.96 8.61
N HIS A 399 -19.54 0.58 7.37
CA HIS A 399 -18.82 1.44 6.43
C HIS A 399 -19.64 2.64 5.95
N TYR A 400 -20.95 2.44 5.71
CA TYR A 400 -21.85 3.53 5.34
C TYR A 400 -21.91 4.60 6.44
N TYR A 401 -22.18 4.22 7.69
CA TYR A 401 -22.24 5.20 8.79
C TYR A 401 -20.87 5.81 9.10
N ALA A 402 -19.79 5.04 9.05
CA ALA A 402 -18.43 5.56 9.20
C ALA A 402 -18.08 6.55 8.08
N GLY A 403 -18.45 6.25 6.83
CA GLY A 403 -18.28 7.15 5.69
C GLY A 403 -19.07 8.45 5.85
N LEU A 404 -20.31 8.40 6.34
CA LEU A 404 -21.10 9.59 6.65
C LEU A 404 -20.43 10.46 7.72
N ILE A 405 -20.04 9.85 8.84
CA ILE A 405 -19.38 10.57 9.95
C ILE A 405 -18.07 11.19 9.45
N TYR A 406 -17.22 10.41 8.75
CA TYR A 406 -15.98 10.93 8.20
C TYR A 406 -16.22 12.07 7.21
N CYS A 407 -17.24 11.97 6.35
CA CYS A 407 -17.62 13.04 5.44
C CYS A 407 -18.01 14.32 6.18
N HIS A 408 -18.80 14.23 7.25
CA HIS A 408 -19.13 15.37 8.10
C HIS A 408 -17.89 15.95 8.78
N GLN A 409 -17.05 15.11 9.39
CA GLN A 409 -15.81 15.53 10.03
C GLN A 409 -14.86 16.26 9.07
N ALA A 410 -14.78 15.80 7.82
CA ALA A 410 -13.89 16.33 6.81
C ALA A 410 -14.42 17.62 6.15
N LEU A 411 -15.73 17.68 5.90
CA LEU A 411 -16.30 18.67 4.98
C LEU A 411 -17.33 19.64 5.61
N ASP A 412 -17.98 19.30 6.74
CA ASP A 412 -18.93 20.21 7.40
C ASP A 412 -18.19 21.22 8.29
N ARG A 413 -18.11 22.47 7.83
CA ARG A 413 -17.48 23.59 8.55
C ARG A 413 -18.45 24.42 9.37
N THR A 414 -19.75 24.21 9.18
CA THR A 414 -20.81 25.02 9.81
C THR A 414 -21.33 24.39 11.09
N GLY A 415 -21.12 23.08 11.27
CA GLY A 415 -21.69 22.31 12.37
C GLY A 415 -23.20 22.15 12.27
N ALA A 416 -23.80 22.54 11.14
CA ALA A 416 -25.25 22.45 10.92
C ALA A 416 -25.76 21.00 11.00
N SER A 417 -24.89 20.02 10.74
CA SER A 417 -25.26 18.60 10.73
C SER A 417 -25.00 17.86 12.05
N ALA A 418 -24.59 18.55 13.13
CA ALA A 418 -24.14 17.91 14.37
C ALA A 418 -25.13 16.88 14.96
N ALA A 419 -26.43 17.17 14.91
CA ALA A 419 -27.46 16.24 15.40
C ALA A 419 -27.59 14.97 14.54
N SER A 420 -27.48 15.12 13.22
CA SER A 420 -27.50 13.99 12.28
C SER A 420 -26.23 13.12 12.41
N THR A 421 -25.08 13.76 12.65
CA THR A 421 -23.83 13.06 12.93
C THR A 421 -23.92 12.26 14.23
N ALA A 422 -24.45 12.83 15.31
CA ALA A 422 -24.64 12.11 16.58
C ALA A 422 -25.52 10.86 16.43
N ALA A 423 -26.64 10.96 15.69
CA ALA A 423 -27.48 9.80 15.40
C ALA A 423 -26.72 8.73 14.60
N SER A 424 -25.93 9.14 13.60
CA SER A 424 -25.09 8.24 12.81
C SER A 424 -24.04 7.51 13.64
N VAL A 425 -23.48 8.17 14.67
CA VAL A 425 -22.54 7.56 15.62
C VAL A 425 -23.22 6.45 16.42
N ASP A 426 -24.44 6.67 16.91
CA ASP A 426 -25.18 5.64 17.66
C ASP A 426 -25.52 4.43 16.78
N TYR A 427 -25.93 4.65 15.52
CA TYR A 427 -26.13 3.56 14.55
C TYR A 427 -24.82 2.82 14.25
N LEU A 428 -23.70 3.53 14.10
CA LEU A 428 -22.39 2.91 13.88
C LEU A 428 -22.02 1.97 15.04
N PHE A 429 -22.18 2.41 16.29
CA PHE A 429 -21.92 1.56 17.46
C PHE A 429 -22.86 0.35 17.51
N HIS A 430 -24.12 0.51 17.15
CA HIS A 430 -25.08 -0.59 17.08
C HIS A 430 -24.65 -1.66 16.08
N GLU A 431 -24.28 -1.26 14.85
CA GLU A 431 -23.84 -2.18 13.80
C GLU A 431 -22.49 -2.84 14.16
N ILE A 432 -21.52 -2.08 14.71
CA ILE A 432 -20.25 -2.64 15.21
C ILE A 432 -20.51 -3.69 16.29
N HIS A 433 -21.40 -3.42 17.24
CA HIS A 433 -21.77 -4.41 18.26
C HIS A 433 -22.43 -5.65 17.64
N GLY A 434 -23.33 -5.47 16.66
CA GLY A 434 -23.95 -6.56 15.91
C GLY A 434 -22.92 -7.47 15.25
N VAL A 435 -22.00 -6.90 14.46
CA VAL A 435 -20.92 -7.63 13.77
C VAL A 435 -19.99 -8.31 14.77
N THR A 436 -19.59 -7.64 15.84
CA THR A 436 -18.59 -8.17 16.77
C THR A 436 -19.16 -9.22 17.74
N SER A 437 -20.48 -9.20 17.98
CA SER A 437 -21.13 -10.23 18.81
C SER A 437 -21.00 -11.64 18.25
N ILE A 438 -20.87 -11.77 16.92
CA ILE A 438 -20.71 -13.04 16.21
C ILE A 438 -19.25 -13.40 15.91
N PHE A 439 -18.28 -12.59 16.34
CA PHE A 439 -16.84 -12.86 16.09
C PHE A 439 -16.36 -14.18 16.69
N SER A 440 -17.02 -14.65 17.74
CA SER A 440 -16.78 -15.99 18.29
C SER A 440 -17.10 -17.14 17.32
N GLN A 441 -17.86 -16.87 16.26
CA GLN A 441 -18.37 -17.83 15.29
C GLN A 441 -17.87 -17.56 13.87
N CYS A 442 -17.58 -16.30 13.52
CA CYS A 442 -17.14 -15.90 12.18
C CYS A 442 -16.22 -14.67 12.26
N THR A 443 -14.95 -14.84 11.87
CA THR A 443 -13.95 -13.76 11.85
C THR A 443 -13.65 -13.24 10.43
N VAL A 444 -14.47 -13.63 9.45
CA VAL A 444 -14.18 -13.48 8.01
C VAL A 444 -14.00 -12.01 7.58
N PHE A 445 -14.69 -11.08 8.24
CA PHE A 445 -14.66 -9.64 7.91
C PHE A 445 -13.99 -8.80 9.01
N CYS A 446 -13.16 -9.44 9.84
CA CYS A 446 -12.54 -8.74 10.96
C CYS A 446 -11.55 -7.66 10.50
N HIS A 447 -10.91 -7.84 9.35
CA HIS A 447 -10.02 -6.84 8.75
C HIS A 447 -10.80 -5.62 8.25
N ASP A 448 -12.03 -5.77 7.78
CA ASP A 448 -12.82 -4.63 7.29
C ASP A 448 -13.32 -3.69 8.42
N LEU A 449 -13.13 -4.03 9.70
CA LEU A 449 -13.62 -3.18 10.80
C LEU A 449 -12.71 -2.02 11.17
N PHE A 450 -11.46 -1.96 10.72
CA PHE A 450 -10.50 -0.98 11.23
C PHE A 450 -10.90 0.48 10.89
N PHE A 451 -11.35 0.76 9.68
CA PHE A 451 -11.85 2.09 9.33
C PHE A 451 -13.10 2.50 10.12
N PRO A 452 -14.18 1.68 10.17
CA PRO A 452 -15.33 1.97 11.03
C PRO A 452 -14.98 2.16 12.51
N LEU A 453 -14.09 1.33 13.05
CA LEU A 453 -13.63 1.46 14.44
C LEU A 453 -12.83 2.74 14.67
N PHE A 454 -11.98 3.15 13.71
CA PHE A 454 -11.23 4.40 13.80
C PHE A 454 -12.17 5.60 13.86
N VAL A 455 -13.16 5.65 12.95
CA VAL A 455 -14.16 6.72 12.90
C VAL A 455 -15.01 6.74 14.18
N ALA A 456 -15.52 5.59 14.62
CA ALA A 456 -16.24 5.50 15.90
C ALA A 456 -15.38 5.97 17.08
N GLY A 457 -14.11 5.57 17.11
CA GLY A 457 -13.12 5.98 18.11
C GLY A 457 -12.89 7.49 18.14
N SER A 458 -12.88 8.14 16.98
CA SER A 458 -12.71 9.59 16.89
C SER A 458 -13.87 10.39 17.51
N GLU A 459 -15.02 9.75 17.71
CA GLU A 459 -16.21 10.33 18.38
C GLU A 459 -16.32 9.94 19.87
N CYS A 460 -15.31 9.24 20.42
CA CYS A 460 -15.33 8.77 21.82
C CYS A 460 -14.69 9.76 22.81
N ARG A 461 -14.34 10.97 22.39
CA ARG A 461 -13.66 11.93 23.26
C ARG A 461 -14.60 12.36 24.39
N GLY A 462 -14.18 12.15 25.64
CA GLY A 462 -15.02 12.40 26.82
C GLY A 462 -15.93 11.23 27.22
N ASP A 463 -15.90 10.09 26.52
CA ASP A 463 -16.64 8.87 26.87
C ASP A 463 -15.68 7.69 27.15
N PRO A 464 -15.21 7.52 28.40
CA PRO A 464 -14.31 6.42 28.77
C PRO A 464 -14.90 5.02 28.57
N HIS A 465 -16.22 4.87 28.45
CA HIS A 465 -16.83 3.58 28.18
C HIS A 465 -16.68 3.20 26.70
N ARG A 466 -17.04 4.11 25.79
CA ARG A 466 -16.87 3.88 24.34
C ARG A 466 -15.39 3.75 23.95
N GLN A 467 -14.49 4.52 24.58
CA GLN A 467 -13.02 4.36 24.39
C GLN A 467 -12.55 2.94 24.69
N ARG A 468 -12.96 2.37 25.83
CA ARG A 468 -12.62 0.97 26.21
C ARG A 468 -13.23 -0.07 25.29
N ILE A 469 -14.38 0.21 24.68
CA ILE A 469 -14.97 -0.68 23.67
C ILE A 469 -14.12 -0.66 22.41
N VAL A 470 -13.86 0.53 21.86
CA VAL A 470 -13.07 0.71 20.64
C VAL A 470 -11.66 0.12 20.79
N GLN A 471 -10.98 0.39 21.91
CA GLN A 471 -9.65 -0.17 22.17
C GLN A 471 -9.66 -1.70 22.16
N ARG A 472 -10.58 -2.34 22.89
CA ARG A 472 -10.67 -3.81 22.92
C ARG A 472 -10.95 -4.40 21.55
N LEU A 473 -11.81 -3.76 20.75
CA LEU A 473 -12.14 -4.22 19.41
C LEU A 473 -10.96 -4.07 18.44
N PHE A 474 -10.19 -2.97 18.52
CA PHE A 474 -8.93 -2.83 17.78
C PHE A 474 -7.93 -3.92 18.14
N GLU A 475 -7.64 -4.09 19.44
CA GLU A 475 -6.68 -5.09 19.93
C GLU A 475 -7.10 -6.50 19.54
N SER A 476 -8.39 -6.83 19.67
CA SER A 476 -8.93 -8.13 19.27
C SER A 476 -8.85 -8.33 17.75
N SER A 477 -9.09 -7.29 16.95
CA SER A 477 -9.03 -7.38 15.49
C SER A 477 -7.59 -7.52 15.00
N ILE A 478 -6.64 -6.78 15.59
CA ILE A 478 -5.19 -6.93 15.31
C ILE A 478 -4.72 -8.32 15.68
N SER A 479 -5.09 -8.84 16.85
CA SER A 479 -4.73 -10.20 17.27
C SER A 479 -5.32 -11.28 16.35
N THR A 480 -6.53 -11.05 15.84
CA THR A 480 -7.23 -11.99 14.95
C THR A 480 -6.64 -12.00 13.55
N THR A 481 -6.36 -10.84 12.97
CA THR A 481 -5.91 -10.68 11.57
C THR A 481 -4.39 -10.64 11.40
N GLY A 482 -3.66 -10.23 12.44
CA GLY A 482 -2.23 -9.95 12.37
C GLY A 482 -1.87 -8.62 11.70
N LEU A 483 -2.84 -7.77 11.33
CA LEU A 483 -2.63 -6.49 10.66
C LEU A 483 -2.18 -5.40 11.65
N TRP A 484 -0.90 -5.43 12.03
CA TRP A 484 -0.31 -4.51 13.01
C TRP A 484 -0.22 -3.06 12.56
N CYS A 485 -0.27 -2.76 11.27
CA CYS A 485 -0.30 -1.38 10.75
C CYS A 485 -1.42 -0.53 11.38
N ASN A 486 -2.54 -1.17 11.74
CA ASN A 486 -3.69 -0.54 12.39
C ASN A 486 -3.44 -0.10 13.84
N ASN A 487 -2.38 -0.62 14.49
CA ASN A 487 -2.02 -0.21 15.85
C ASN A 487 -1.67 1.27 15.94
N GLY A 488 -1.06 1.84 14.90
CA GLY A 488 -0.76 3.28 14.86
C GLY A 488 -2.03 4.14 14.94
N GLY A 489 -3.12 3.68 14.35
CA GLY A 489 -4.45 4.29 14.46
C GLY A 489 -4.99 4.28 15.89
N LEU A 490 -4.87 3.15 16.58
CA LEU A 490 -5.27 3.04 17.98
C LEU A 490 -4.42 3.95 18.88
N THR A 491 -3.11 3.96 18.69
CA THR A 491 -2.20 4.86 19.45
C THR A 491 -2.55 6.32 19.21
N PHE A 492 -2.86 6.70 17.96
CA PHE A 492 -3.35 8.05 17.65
C PHE A 492 -4.65 8.38 18.40
N LEU A 493 -5.64 7.47 18.40
CA LEU A 493 -6.90 7.67 19.12
C LEU A 493 -6.67 7.84 20.62
N GLN A 494 -5.80 7.03 21.23
CA GLN A 494 -5.46 7.16 22.66
C GLN A 494 -4.87 8.53 23.00
N ASN A 495 -3.96 9.04 22.16
CA ASN A 495 -3.41 10.39 22.30
C ASN A 495 -4.50 11.47 22.13
N PHE A 496 -5.38 11.29 21.15
CA PHE A 496 -6.50 12.21 20.91
C PHE A 496 -7.51 12.23 22.08
N TRP A 497 -7.82 11.09 22.67
CA TRP A 497 -8.67 10.98 23.86
C TRP A 497 -8.04 11.65 25.09
N ALA A 498 -6.73 11.50 25.25
CA ALA A 498 -5.97 12.07 26.37
C ALA A 498 -5.87 13.60 26.32
N ALA A 499 -5.96 14.22 25.14
CA ALA A 499 -5.93 15.67 24.96
C ALA A 499 -7.20 16.40 25.47
N SER A 500 -8.02 15.78 26.33
CA SER A 500 -9.30 16.31 26.80
C SER A 500 -9.11 17.57 27.67
N GLY A 501 -9.72 18.69 27.26
CA GLY A 501 -9.69 19.98 27.97
C GLY A 501 -8.90 21.10 27.29
N GLU A 502 -7.87 20.79 26.50
CA GLU A 502 -6.98 21.80 25.88
C GLU A 502 -7.28 22.07 24.39
N PHE A 503 -7.93 21.14 23.70
CA PHE A 503 -8.18 21.20 22.25
C PHE A 503 -9.68 21.16 21.92
N SER A 504 -10.16 22.00 21.00
CA SER A 504 -11.60 22.11 20.65
C SER A 504 -11.98 21.60 19.25
N GLY A 505 -11.01 21.15 18.44
CA GLY A 505 -11.27 20.66 17.09
C GLY A 505 -11.63 19.17 17.01
N ASN A 506 -11.83 18.71 15.78
CA ASN A 506 -11.95 17.29 15.45
C ASN A 506 -10.58 16.62 15.31
N TRP A 507 -10.57 15.30 15.10
CA TRP A 507 -9.34 14.51 14.99
C TRP A 507 -8.44 14.93 13.82
N ILE A 508 -9.02 15.40 12.69
CA ILE A 508 -8.28 15.87 11.51
C ILE A 508 -7.43 17.10 11.88
N SER A 509 -8.05 18.05 12.58
CA SER A 509 -7.37 19.27 13.05
C SER A 509 -6.30 18.92 14.08
N PHE A 510 -6.60 17.99 15.01
CA PHE A 510 -5.63 17.50 15.99
C PHE A 510 -4.41 16.86 15.32
N ALA A 511 -4.64 16.05 14.28
CA ALA A 511 -3.57 15.37 13.56
C ALA A 511 -2.63 16.37 12.85
N ARG A 512 -3.17 17.45 12.28
CA ARG A 512 -2.36 18.52 11.67
C ARG A 512 -1.53 19.29 12.70
N GLU A 513 -2.11 19.64 13.83
CA GLU A 513 -1.39 20.35 14.91
C GLU A 513 -0.27 19.51 15.53
N ASN A 514 -0.38 18.18 15.45
CA ASN A 514 0.55 17.23 16.06
C ASN A 514 1.33 16.40 15.02
N GLU A 515 1.38 16.83 13.75
CA GLU A 515 1.99 16.06 12.64
C GLU A 515 3.45 15.67 12.93
N SER A 516 4.22 16.53 13.62
CA SER A 516 5.61 16.24 13.98
C SER A 516 5.77 15.17 15.06
N GLN A 517 4.72 14.88 15.82
CA GLN A 517 4.70 13.93 16.93
C GLN A 517 3.99 12.62 16.56
N ILE A 518 3.14 12.66 15.54
CA ILE A 518 2.38 11.50 15.07
C ILE A 518 3.16 10.83 13.95
N SER A 519 3.61 9.59 14.20
CA SER A 519 4.13 8.74 13.14
C SER A 519 3.03 8.46 12.10
N PRO A 520 3.33 8.40 10.79
CA PRO A 520 2.35 7.99 9.80
C PRO A 520 1.78 6.62 10.19
N PHE A 521 0.46 6.51 10.19
CA PHE A 521 -0.26 5.28 10.48
C PHE A 521 -1.19 4.94 9.32
N LEU A 522 -1.56 3.67 9.19
CA LEU A 522 -2.48 3.18 8.18
C LEU A 522 -3.71 2.62 8.90
N ILE A 523 -4.89 2.93 8.36
CA ILE A 523 -6.16 2.31 8.78
C ILE A 523 -6.62 1.44 7.62
N PHE A 524 -6.09 0.22 7.55
CA PHE A 524 -6.34 -0.72 6.46
C PHE A 524 -7.55 -1.58 6.75
#